data_AF-A0A8T3RCG0-F1
#
_entry.id   AF-A0A8T3RCG0-F1
#
_cell.length_a   1.000
_cell.length_b   1.000
_cell.length_c   1.000
_cell.angle_alpha   90.00
_cell.angle_beta   90.00
_cell.angle_gamma   90.00
#
_symmetry.space_group_name_H-M   'P 1'
#
loop_
_entity.id
_entity.type
_entity.pdbx_description
1 polymer ?
#
loop_
_entity_poly.entity_id
_entity_poly.type
_entity_poly.pdbx_seq_one_letter_code
_entity_poly.pdbx_strand_id
1 'polypeptide(L)'
;QDNMSSNVILPLSHDRTLTIFEWFFAEPGTGAGWESMQQTIAFSDEIQQEDIVLCEQVQRGLRSKAYDTGRFSAKRENGVHHFQSLVREFLGE
;
A
#
# COMPACT_ATOMS: atom_id res chain seq x y z
N GLN A 1 -22.34 -6.43 -6.35
CA GLN A 1 -21.88 -5.90 -7.65
C GLN A 1 -20.39 -6.15 -7.66
N ASP A 2 -19.92 -6.95 -8.60
CA ASP A 2 -18.54 -7.43 -8.58
C ASP A 2 -17.64 -6.36 -9.22
N ASN A 3 -16.70 -5.85 -8.44
CA ASN A 3 -15.61 -5.02 -8.90
C ASN A 3 -14.29 -5.71 -8.56
N MET A 4 -13.25 -5.39 -9.33
CA MET A 4 -11.89 -5.81 -9.04
C MET A 4 -11.04 -4.55 -8.89
N SER A 5 -10.09 -4.58 -7.95
CA SER A 5 -9.04 -3.58 -7.89
C SER A 5 -7.67 -4.23 -7.99
N SER A 6 -6.73 -3.48 -8.55
CA SER A 6 -5.31 -3.82 -8.58
C SER A 6 -4.53 -2.71 -7.89
N ASN A 7 -3.48 -3.07 -7.16
CA ASN A 7 -2.52 -2.15 -6.59
C ASN A 7 -1.13 -2.50 -7.13
N VAL A 8 -0.54 -1.59 -7.89
CA VAL A 8 0.78 -1.74 -8.49
C VAL A 8 1.78 -0.85 -7.74
N ILE A 9 2.82 -1.47 -7.19
CA ILE A 9 3.89 -0.81 -6.44
C ILE A 9 5.11 -0.67 -7.33
N LEU A 10 5.49 0.56 -7.70
CA LEU A 10 6.59 0.86 -8.61
C LEU A 10 7.69 1.65 -7.89
N PRO A 11 8.88 1.08 -7.65
CA PRO A 11 10.00 1.83 -7.10
C PRO A 11 10.53 2.84 -8.14
N LEU A 12 10.67 4.11 -7.74
CA LEU A 12 11.23 5.17 -8.59
C LEU A 12 12.66 5.56 -8.18
N SER A 13 12.93 5.53 -6.87
CA SER A 13 14.27 5.67 -6.27
C SER A 13 14.29 4.91 -4.94
N HIS A 14 15.45 4.87 -4.27
CA HIS A 14 15.59 4.26 -2.95
C HIS A 14 14.69 4.87 -1.85
N ASP A 15 14.15 6.07 -2.10
CA ASP A 15 13.31 6.83 -1.17
C ASP A 15 12.00 7.35 -1.78
N ARG A 16 11.62 6.82 -2.96
CA ARG A 16 10.40 7.23 -3.65
C ARG A 16 9.77 6.04 -4.36
N THR A 17 8.48 5.87 -4.13
CA THR A 17 7.64 4.83 -4.73
C THR A 17 6.42 5.48 -5.35
N LEU A 18 6.01 5.02 -6.53
CA LEU A 18 4.72 5.32 -7.13
C LEU A 18 3.79 4.14 -6.88
N THR A 19 2.62 4.42 -6.31
CA THR A 19 1.54 3.45 -6.16
C THR A 19 0.46 3.78 -7.18
N ILE A 20 0.01 2.77 -7.93
CA ILE A 20 -1.07 2.91 -8.91
C ILE A 20 -2.21 2.01 -8.49
N PHE A 21 -3.36 2.61 -8.19
CA PHE A 21 -4.58 1.90 -7.85
C PHE A 21 -5.54 1.95 -9.03
N GLU A 22 -5.88 0.78 -9.55
CA GLU A 22 -6.79 0.63 -10.69
C GLU A 22 -8.08 -0.03 -10.22
N TRP A 23 -9.20 0.49 -10.71
CA TRP A 23 -10.54 -0.03 -10.42
C TRP A 23 -11.20 -0.50 -11.71
N PHE A 24 -11.64 -1.75 -11.71
CA PHE A 24 -12.25 -2.41 -12.85
C PHE A 24 -13.71 -2.73 -12.54
N PHE A 25 -14.59 -2.26 -13.42
CA PHE A 25 -16.03 -2.46 -13.36
C PHE A 25 -16.53 -3.06 -14.68
N ALA A 26 -17.47 -3.99 -14.60
CA ALA A 26 -18.05 -4.58 -15.81
C ALA A 26 -18.85 -3.56 -16.63
N GLU A 27 -19.57 -2.66 -15.96
CA GLU A 27 -20.41 -1.62 -16.58
C GLU A 27 -20.20 -0.28 -15.87
N PRO A 28 -19.10 0.45 -16.16
CA PRO A 28 -18.83 1.73 -15.52
C PRO A 28 -19.79 2.82 -16.02
N GLY A 29 -20.21 3.72 -15.12
CA GLY A 29 -21.07 4.86 -15.47
C GLY A 29 -22.56 4.57 -15.55
N THR A 30 -23.01 3.34 -15.26
CA THR A 30 -24.40 2.92 -15.48
C THR A 30 -25.03 2.26 -14.26
N GLY A 31 -26.37 2.39 -14.15
CA GLY A 31 -27.18 1.68 -13.16
C GLY A 31 -27.19 2.32 -11.76
N ALA A 32 -28.12 1.85 -10.92
CA ALA A 32 -28.37 2.40 -9.59
C ALA A 32 -27.19 2.24 -8.60
N GLY A 33 -26.20 1.41 -8.92
CA GLY A 33 -25.02 1.17 -8.07
C GLY A 33 -23.82 2.08 -8.34
N TRP A 34 -23.83 2.85 -9.44
CA TRP A 34 -22.68 3.65 -9.88
C TRP A 34 -22.26 4.72 -8.86
N GLU A 35 -23.22 5.40 -8.24
CA GLU A 35 -22.93 6.42 -7.22
C GLU A 35 -22.25 5.81 -5.98
N SER A 36 -22.76 4.68 -5.50
CA SER A 36 -22.18 3.96 -4.37
C SER A 36 -20.76 3.44 -4.67
N MET A 37 -20.50 3.03 -5.92
CA MET A 37 -19.15 2.66 -6.36
C MET A 37 -18.19 3.85 -6.32
N GLN A 38 -18.60 5.01 -6.82
CA GLN A 38 -17.76 6.22 -6.78
C GLN A 38 -17.45 6.63 -5.34
N GLN A 39 -18.42 6.53 -4.43
CA GLN A 39 -18.19 6.76 -2.99
C GLN A 39 -17.17 5.78 -2.41
N THR A 40 -17.21 4.51 -2.83
CA THR A 40 -16.23 3.49 -2.40
C THR A 40 -14.82 3.79 -2.91
N ILE A 41 -14.69 4.25 -4.16
CA ILE A 41 -13.40 4.67 -4.73
C ILE A 41 -12.86 5.87 -3.96
N ALA A 42 -13.69 6.90 -3.74
CA ALA A 42 -13.29 8.10 -3.01
C ALA A 42 -12.84 7.79 -1.57
N PHE A 43 -13.60 6.95 -0.87
CA PHE A 43 -13.21 6.49 0.47
C PHE A 43 -11.90 5.69 0.46
N SER A 44 -11.67 4.88 -0.57
CA SER A 44 -10.42 4.14 -0.71
C SER A 44 -9.23 5.04 -1.01
N ASP A 45 -9.43 6.14 -1.75
CA ASP A 45 -8.40 7.16 -1.99
C ASP A 45 -8.00 7.86 -0.68
N GLU A 46 -8.97 8.21 0.16
CA GLU A 46 -8.70 8.78 1.50
C GLU A 46 -7.81 7.86 2.35
N ILE A 47 -8.13 6.57 2.42
CA ILE A 47 -7.31 5.57 3.13
C ILE A 47 -5.90 5.48 2.55
N GLN A 48 -5.76 5.54 1.22
CA GLN A 48 -4.44 5.49 0.59
C GLN A 48 -3.58 6.71 0.93
N GLN A 49 -4.18 7.90 1.07
CA GLN A 49 -3.46 9.08 1.53
C GLN A 49 -2.96 8.89 2.97
N GLU A 50 -3.72 8.24 3.85
CA GLU A 50 -3.27 7.93 5.22
C GLU A 50 -2.05 7.01 5.20
N ASP A 51 -2.08 5.94 4.39
CA ASP A 51 -0.95 5.00 4.26
C ASP A 51 0.31 5.69 3.71
N ILE A 52 0.16 6.60 2.73
CA ILE A 52 1.27 7.40 2.19
C ILE A 52 1.91 8.24 3.30
N VAL A 53 1.11 8.96 4.09
CA VAL A 53 1.61 9.80 5.18
C VAL A 53 2.37 8.97 6.21
N LEU A 54 1.83 7.80 6.60
CA LEU A 54 2.50 6.89 7.53
C LEU A 54 3.86 6.41 6.97
N CYS A 55 3.89 5.98 5.70
CA CYS A 55 5.11 5.53 5.05
C CYS A 55 6.18 6.63 4.97
N GLU A 56 5.80 7.85 4.61
CA GLU A 56 6.71 9.00 4.55
C GLU A 56 7.28 9.37 5.93
N GLN A 57 6.44 9.30 6.97
CA GLN A 57 6.88 9.54 8.35
C GLN A 57 7.86 8.48 8.83
N VAL A 58 7.58 7.20 8.56
CA VAL A 58 8.50 6.09 8.85
C VAL A 58 9.82 6.30 8.13
N GLN A 59 9.80 6.56 6.81
CA GLN A 59 11.03 6.77 6.02
C GLN A 59 11.88 7.93 6.55
N ARG A 60 11.24 9.02 7.01
CA ARG A 60 11.93 10.13 7.67
C ARG A 60 12.54 9.72 9.00
N GLY A 61 11.81 8.93 9.81
CA GLY A 61 12.26 8.41 11.10
C GLY A 61 13.46 7.47 10.97
N LEU A 62 13.47 6.60 9.95
CA LEU A 62 14.57 5.68 9.67
C LEU A 62 15.91 6.39 9.36
N ARG A 63 15.87 7.66 8.93
CA ARG A 63 17.07 8.48 8.70
C ARG A 63 17.66 9.06 9.99
N SER A 64 16.99 8.90 11.13
CA SER A 64 17.47 9.40 12.42
C SER A 64 18.62 8.56 12.95
N LYS A 65 19.65 9.21 13.50
CA LYS A 65 20.77 8.54 14.18
C LYS A 65 20.36 7.77 15.44
N ALA A 66 19.17 8.05 16.00
CA ALA A 66 18.67 7.36 17.17
C ALA A 66 17.96 6.04 16.84
N TYR A 67 17.68 5.79 15.56
CA TYR A 67 17.07 4.54 15.11
C TYR A 67 18.15 3.49 14.83
N ASP A 68 17.91 2.25 15.24
CA ASP A 68 18.77 1.09 14.98
C ASP A 68 17.98 0.02 14.22
N THR A 69 17.00 -0.62 14.88
CA THR A 69 16.15 -1.63 14.24
C THR A 69 14.76 -1.72 14.89
N GLY A 70 13.78 -2.16 14.11
CA GLY A 70 12.41 -2.41 14.53
C GLY A 70 12.18 -3.86 14.97
N ARG A 71 11.09 -4.11 15.71
CA ARG A 71 10.66 -5.46 16.08
C ARG A 71 9.25 -5.71 15.59
N PHE A 72 9.02 -6.87 14.98
CA PHE A 72 7.68 -7.28 14.55
C PHE A 72 6.84 -7.80 15.72
N SER A 73 5.55 -7.48 15.66
CA SER A 73 4.50 -8.12 16.43
C SER A 73 4.18 -9.49 15.87
N ALA A 74 4.59 -10.55 16.57
CA ALA A 74 4.34 -11.94 16.17
C ALA A 74 2.85 -12.29 15.96
N LYS A 75 1.92 -11.51 16.55
CA LYS A 75 0.47 -11.73 16.38
C LYS A 75 -0.12 -11.00 15.18
N ARG A 76 0.55 -9.98 14.65
CA ARG A 76 -0.06 -9.03 13.68
C ARG A 76 0.78 -8.76 12.43
N GLU A 77 2.10 -8.94 12.49
CA GLU A 77 3.03 -8.52 11.42
C GLU A 77 3.72 -9.69 10.70
N ASN A 78 3.10 -10.88 10.74
CA ASN A 78 3.64 -12.07 10.07
C ASN A 78 3.79 -11.88 8.55
N GLY A 79 2.88 -11.12 7.93
CA GLY A 79 2.94 -10.79 6.50
C GLY A 79 4.16 -9.92 6.14
N VAL A 80 4.44 -8.89 6.95
CA VAL A 80 5.61 -8.01 6.76
C VAL A 80 6.90 -8.79 6.95
N HIS A 81 6.96 -9.61 8.01
CA HIS A 81 8.10 -10.50 8.24
C HIS A 81 8.34 -11.45 7.05
N HIS A 82 7.27 -12.06 6.51
CA HIS A 82 7.38 -12.96 5.36
C HIS A 82 7.86 -12.23 4.11
N PHE A 83 7.30 -11.06 3.80
CA PHE A 83 7.74 -10.24 2.67
C PHE A 83 9.24 -9.89 2.77
N GLN A 84 9.70 -9.40 3.93
CA GLN A 84 11.11 -9.10 4.12
C GLN A 84 12.00 -10.35 4.03
N SER A 85 11.50 -11.51 4.44
CA SER A 85 12.23 -12.78 4.29
C SER A 85 12.46 -13.13 2.83
N LEU A 86 11.43 -12.98 1.98
CA LEU A 86 11.55 -13.17 0.52
C LEU A 86 12.53 -12.16 -0.08
N VAL A 87 12.45 -10.88 0.31
CA VAL A 87 13.38 -9.86 -0.18
C VAL A 87 14.84 -10.24 0.11
N ARG A 88 15.15 -10.71 1.33
CA ARG A 88 16.50 -11.19 1.68
C ARG A 88 16.93 -12.39 0.84
N GLU A 89 16.05 -13.39 0.73
CA GLU A 89 16.30 -14.60 -0.07
C GLU A 89 16.66 -14.28 -1.52
N PHE A 90 15.90 -13.38 -2.17
CA PHE A 90 16.07 -13.08 -3.58
C PHE A 90 17.08 -11.95 -3.88
N LEU A 91 17.48 -11.14 -2.88
CA LEU A 91 18.53 -10.13 -3.02
C LEU A 91 19.90 -10.57 -2.51
N GLY A 92 20.03 -11.78 -1.96
CA GLY A 92 21.32 -12.41 -1.64
C GLY A 92 21.95 -11.93 -0.33
N GLU A 93 21.14 -11.61 0.67
CA GLU A 93 21.60 -11.50 2.06
C GLU A 93 21.50 -12.85 2.79
#